data_AF-W7DKI1-F1
#
_entry.id   AF-W7DKI1-F1
#
_cell.length_a   1.000
_cell.length_b   1.000
_cell.length_c   1.000
_cell.angle_alpha   90.00
_cell.angle_beta   90.00
_cell.angle_gamma   90.00
#
_symmetry.space_group_name_H-M   'P 1'
#
loop_
_entity.id
_entity.type
_entity.pdbx_description
1 polymer ?
#
loop_
_entity_poly.entity_id
_entity_poly.type
_entity_poly.pdbx_seq_one_letter_code
_entity_poly.pdbx_strand_id
1 'polypeptide(L)'
;MTILKTYYHDLIFEHKDGHSITYSCRFEGQFQIVSQLMNEEPSFYILKQIYEHNVVSFDEIAERFFISVSTLERYMRDLNRFLSRYEMKLKGKPIICWGNELAIRCFFTNMLYFTRQFQLFSPPKVSFNTFLQNFKFELRAFSTAYDPIKVVIRFQVCISRILQGATITLSKKQRDTIVQDHHFEAFQTNLNEFAKENLGIDDFPDDETRFLFVAIKESHIYYSLFLQVQISRNKHYLCDNHHRILCQEILNIRDPELINVLSCYLDDLYILKDFGQNTLIEELPSKQVEEYDKVLLEKCHLIAHMFTSDQEAVPAIAYKLAQIVVTNQKQAEEETYIFVVLQDDINEQLYLEKTLQPFLPKNMIVQFQHASRFFSDQTKNTYVITNDYTIQPSAHTYFIEYPCVLKELQDTLIKLARSHIYGNAPLNSDKV
;
A
#
# COMPACT_ATOMS: atom_id res chain seq x y z
N MET A 1 -11.91 15.11 -27.87
CA MET A 1 -10.68 15.92 -27.72
C MET A 1 -10.92 17.19 -26.89
N THR A 2 -12.12 17.79 -26.97
CA THR A 2 -12.46 19.08 -26.33
C THR A 2 -13.02 18.98 -24.91
N ILE A 3 -13.75 17.89 -24.57
CA ILE A 3 -14.55 17.80 -23.34
C ILE A 3 -13.71 17.96 -22.07
N LEU A 4 -12.63 17.18 -21.86
CA LEU A 4 -11.85 17.27 -20.62
C LEU A 4 -11.20 18.64 -20.40
N LYS A 5 -10.72 19.32 -21.44
CA LYS A 5 -10.16 20.69 -21.33
C LYS A 5 -11.23 21.76 -21.06
N THR A 6 -12.47 21.52 -21.50
CA THR A 6 -13.60 22.41 -21.22
C THR A 6 -14.02 22.35 -19.76
N TYR A 7 -13.90 21.19 -19.12
CA TYR A 7 -14.31 20.97 -17.73
C TYR A 7 -13.17 21.10 -16.70
N TYR A 8 -11.92 20.84 -17.10
CA TYR A 8 -10.77 20.86 -16.20
C TYR A 8 -9.66 21.75 -16.76
N HIS A 9 -9.64 23.01 -16.31
CA HIS A 9 -8.71 24.03 -16.80
C HIS A 9 -7.23 23.74 -16.46
N ASP A 10 -6.98 22.89 -15.47
CA ASP A 10 -5.62 22.50 -15.04
C ASP A 10 -5.00 21.36 -15.87
N LEU A 11 -5.75 20.77 -16.80
CA LEU A 11 -5.24 19.72 -17.69
C LEU A 11 -4.43 20.31 -18.85
N ILE A 12 -3.12 20.09 -18.81
CA ILE A 12 -2.19 20.35 -19.91
C ILE A 12 -2.15 19.11 -20.79
N PHE A 13 -2.46 19.27 -22.07
CA PHE A 13 -2.29 18.17 -23.03
C PHE A 13 -0.80 17.99 -23.29
N GLU A 14 -0.29 16.77 -23.12
CA GLU A 14 1.10 16.46 -23.42
C GLU A 14 1.20 15.92 -24.85
N HIS A 15 0.61 14.76 -25.10
CA HIS A 15 0.66 14.13 -26.41
C HIS A 15 -0.47 13.11 -26.61
N LYS A 16 -0.60 12.65 -27.85
CA LYS A 16 -1.54 11.58 -28.25
C LYS A 16 -0.77 10.51 -29.00
N ASP A 17 -0.74 9.31 -28.44
CA ASP A 17 -0.20 8.11 -29.08
C ASP A 17 -1.37 7.23 -29.49
N GLY A 18 -1.68 7.14 -30.79
CA GLY A 18 -2.63 6.19 -31.41
C GLY A 18 -3.99 5.99 -30.68
N HIS A 19 -3.96 5.25 -29.57
CA HIS A 19 -5.08 4.84 -28.74
C HIS A 19 -5.19 5.54 -27.37
N SER A 20 -4.20 6.35 -26.95
CA SER A 20 -4.21 7.06 -25.66
C SER A 20 -3.90 8.54 -25.82
N ILE A 21 -4.50 9.36 -24.95
CA ILE A 21 -4.18 10.78 -24.80
C ILE A 21 -3.64 10.98 -23.39
N THR A 22 -2.47 11.60 -23.29
CA THR A 22 -1.84 11.91 -22.01
C THR A 22 -2.06 13.38 -21.67
N TYR A 23 -2.52 13.62 -20.45
CA TYR A 23 -2.62 14.94 -19.87
C TYR A 23 -1.76 14.99 -18.61
N SER A 24 -1.08 16.11 -18.38
CA SER A 24 -0.49 16.45 -17.09
C SER A 24 -1.33 17.49 -16.37
N CYS A 25 -1.30 17.43 -15.05
CA CYS A 25 -1.82 18.45 -14.16
C CYS A 25 -0.91 18.57 -12.95
N ARG A 26 -1.10 19.62 -12.14
CA ARG A 26 -0.48 19.68 -10.82
C ARG A 26 -0.97 18.49 -9.98
N PHE A 27 -0.12 18.00 -9.07
CA PHE A 27 -0.45 16.89 -8.18
C PHE A 27 -1.79 17.08 -7.46
N GLU A 28 -2.05 18.29 -6.96
CA GLU A 28 -3.31 18.67 -6.30
C GLU A 28 -4.52 18.64 -7.25
N GLY A 29 -4.32 19.04 -8.51
CA GLY A 29 -5.37 19.05 -9.54
C GLY A 29 -5.83 17.64 -9.92
N GLN A 30 -4.96 16.63 -9.82
CA GLN A 30 -5.32 15.24 -10.12
C GLN A 30 -6.44 14.75 -9.20
N PHE A 31 -6.35 15.06 -7.90
CA PHE A 31 -7.36 14.65 -6.92
C PHE A 31 -8.70 15.34 -7.15
N GLN A 32 -8.69 16.62 -7.52
CA GLN A 32 -9.90 17.40 -7.79
C GLN A 32 -10.66 16.84 -9.01
N ILE A 33 -9.94 16.54 -10.09
CA ILE A 33 -10.52 15.98 -11.32
C ILE A 33 -11.16 14.62 -11.04
N VAL A 34 -10.45 13.72 -10.36
CA VAL A 34 -10.99 12.40 -10.00
C VAL A 34 -12.19 12.55 -9.07
N SER A 35 -12.14 13.46 -8.09
CA SER A 35 -13.25 13.72 -7.18
C SER A 35 -14.49 14.23 -7.93
N GLN A 36 -14.32 15.13 -8.90
CA GLN A 36 -15.41 15.63 -9.75
C GLN A 36 -16.00 14.51 -10.61
N LEU A 37 -15.17 13.73 -11.31
CA LEU A 37 -15.62 12.59 -12.13
C LEU A 37 -16.42 11.57 -11.30
N MET A 38 -15.95 11.25 -10.09
CA MET A 38 -16.63 10.31 -9.21
C MET A 38 -17.98 10.86 -8.72
N ASN A 39 -18.07 12.15 -8.41
CA ASN A 39 -19.33 12.78 -7.98
C ASN A 39 -20.38 12.89 -9.10
N GLU A 40 -19.94 12.87 -10.36
CA GLU A 40 -20.79 12.89 -11.56
C GLU A 40 -21.20 11.48 -12.03
N GLU A 41 -20.65 10.41 -11.44
CA GLU A 41 -20.97 9.03 -11.81
C GLU A 41 -22.17 8.49 -11.00
N PRO A 42 -23.33 8.20 -11.64
CA PRO A 42 -24.54 7.76 -10.93
C PRO A 42 -24.33 6.50 -10.09
N SER A 43 -23.54 5.56 -10.62
CA SER A 43 -23.23 4.29 -9.95
C SER A 43 -22.49 4.51 -8.63
N PHE A 44 -21.51 5.41 -8.63
CA PHE A 44 -20.76 5.76 -7.43
C PHE A 44 -21.63 6.51 -6.43
N TYR A 45 -22.46 7.45 -6.90
CA TYR A 45 -23.40 8.17 -6.04
C TYR A 45 -24.33 7.21 -5.29
N ILE A 46 -24.91 6.22 -5.98
CA ILE A 46 -25.76 5.19 -5.33
C ILE A 46 -25.00 4.47 -4.21
N LEU A 47 -23.77 4.00 -4.48
CA LEU A 47 -22.96 3.29 -3.49
C LEU A 47 -22.61 4.18 -2.30
N LYS A 48 -22.30 5.46 -2.56
CA LYS A 48 -22.05 6.46 -1.52
C LYS A 48 -23.28 6.66 -0.64
N GLN A 49 -24.46 6.85 -1.23
CA GLN A 49 -25.70 7.04 -0.46
C GLN A 49 -26.04 5.83 0.41
N ILE A 50 -25.83 4.62 -0.11
CA ILE A 50 -26.00 3.37 0.66
C ILE A 50 -25.04 3.34 1.86
N TYR A 51 -23.75 3.67 1.66
CA TYR A 51 -22.78 3.69 2.75
C TYR A 51 -23.08 4.77 3.79
N GLU A 52 -23.53 5.94 3.35
CA GLU A 52 -23.91 7.10 4.17
C GLU A 52 -25.30 6.99 4.79
N HIS A 53 -25.98 5.86 4.59
CA HIS A 53 -27.31 5.57 5.17
C HIS A 53 -28.42 6.50 4.68
N ASN A 54 -28.22 7.13 3.53
CA ASN A 54 -29.22 8.00 2.95
C ASN A 54 -30.23 7.15 2.19
N VAL A 55 -31.50 7.33 2.54
CA VAL A 55 -32.61 6.73 1.81
C VAL A 55 -32.76 7.49 0.50
N VAL A 56 -32.47 6.83 -0.61
CA VAL A 56 -32.63 7.40 -1.95
C VAL A 56 -33.55 6.57 -2.82
N SER A 57 -34.43 7.28 -3.53
CA SER A 57 -35.33 6.73 -4.53
C SER A 57 -34.75 6.85 -5.94
N PHE A 58 -35.31 6.08 -6.88
CA PHE A 58 -34.94 6.20 -8.29
C PHE A 58 -35.27 7.59 -8.85
N ASP A 59 -36.37 8.19 -8.41
CA ASP A 59 -36.83 9.47 -8.91
C ASP A 59 -35.87 10.60 -8.49
N GLU A 60 -35.42 10.61 -7.23
CA GLU A 60 -34.43 11.59 -6.74
C GLU A 60 -33.09 11.47 -7.47
N ILE A 61 -32.64 10.25 -7.76
CA ILE A 61 -31.39 10.03 -8.51
C ILE A 61 -31.55 10.46 -9.97
N ALA A 62 -32.68 10.11 -10.59
CA ALA A 62 -32.99 10.48 -11.97
C ALA A 62 -33.02 12.01 -12.15
N GLU A 63 -33.65 12.71 -11.21
CA GLU A 63 -33.67 14.17 -11.15
C GLU A 63 -32.26 14.75 -10.96
N ARG A 64 -31.49 14.24 -9.99
CA ARG A 64 -30.12 14.70 -9.71
C ARG A 64 -29.20 14.66 -10.93
N PHE A 65 -29.28 13.58 -11.70
CA PHE A 65 -28.40 13.37 -12.86
C PHE A 65 -29.03 13.79 -14.19
N PHE A 66 -30.24 14.38 -14.17
CA PHE A 66 -30.99 14.77 -15.37
C PHE A 66 -31.15 13.61 -16.38
N ILE A 67 -31.40 12.40 -15.88
CA ILE A 67 -31.59 11.19 -16.69
C ILE A 67 -32.99 10.63 -16.50
N SER A 68 -33.49 9.88 -17.50
CA SER A 68 -34.75 9.16 -17.33
C SER A 68 -34.60 8.01 -16.33
N VAL A 69 -35.70 7.65 -15.65
CA VAL A 69 -35.74 6.45 -14.77
C VAL A 69 -35.33 5.18 -15.53
N SER A 70 -35.71 5.05 -16.80
CA SER A 70 -35.31 3.91 -17.64
C SER A 70 -33.79 3.85 -17.88
N THR A 71 -33.13 5.02 -17.96
CA THR A 71 -31.67 5.12 -18.04
C THR A 71 -31.04 4.67 -16.72
N LEU A 72 -31.59 5.11 -15.59
CA LEU A 72 -31.13 4.72 -14.26
C LEU A 72 -31.30 3.22 -14.00
N GLU A 73 -32.40 2.61 -14.46
CA GLU A 73 -32.60 1.15 -14.40
C GLU A 73 -31.51 0.37 -15.16
N ARG A 74 -31.01 0.92 -16.28
CA ARG A 74 -29.88 0.34 -17.01
C ARG A 74 -28.59 0.45 -16.20
N TYR A 75 -28.28 1.62 -15.64
CA TYR A 75 -27.14 1.78 -14.72
C TYR A 75 -27.20 0.80 -13.55
N MET A 76 -28.38 0.64 -12.93
CA MET A 76 -28.58 -0.30 -11.83
C MET A 76 -28.40 -1.77 -12.25
N ARG A 77 -28.75 -2.11 -13.49
CA ARG A 77 -28.51 -3.46 -14.03
C ARG A 77 -27.03 -3.74 -14.22
N ASP A 78 -26.28 -2.77 -14.75
CA ASP A 78 -24.85 -2.90 -14.96
C ASP A 78 -24.09 -2.88 -13.63
N LEU A 79 -24.49 -2.01 -12.70
CA LEU A 79 -23.96 -1.98 -11.33
C LEU A 79 -24.22 -3.31 -10.60
N ASN A 80 -25.43 -3.87 -10.71
CA ASN A 80 -25.72 -5.19 -10.15
C ASN A 80 -24.92 -6.32 -10.81
N ARG A 81 -24.60 -6.21 -12.10
CA ARG A 81 -23.71 -7.17 -12.77
C ARG A 81 -22.30 -7.08 -12.19
N PHE A 82 -21.79 -5.88 -11.96
CA PHE A 82 -20.50 -5.67 -11.31
C PHE A 82 -20.50 -6.20 -9.87
N LEU A 83 -21.46 -5.81 -9.04
CA LEU A 83 -21.57 -6.20 -7.63
C LEU A 83 -21.80 -7.70 -7.43
N SER A 84 -22.33 -8.42 -8.42
CA SER A 84 -22.53 -9.87 -8.32
C SER A 84 -21.22 -10.65 -8.12
N ARG A 85 -20.08 -10.08 -8.55
CA ARG A 85 -18.74 -10.65 -8.30
C ARG A 85 -18.34 -10.60 -6.82
N TYR A 86 -18.94 -9.67 -6.08
CA TYR A 86 -18.78 -9.49 -4.64
C TYR A 86 -19.93 -10.11 -3.85
N GLU A 87 -20.74 -11.00 -4.43
CA GLU A 87 -21.94 -11.57 -3.80
C GLU A 87 -22.95 -10.51 -3.30
N MET A 88 -22.93 -9.32 -3.93
CA MET A 88 -23.76 -8.18 -3.57
C MET A 88 -24.79 -7.88 -4.64
N LYS A 89 -25.93 -7.34 -4.21
CA LYS A 89 -27.01 -6.89 -5.09
C LYS A 89 -27.77 -5.72 -4.48
N LEU A 90 -28.07 -4.73 -5.30
CA LEU A 90 -28.94 -3.61 -4.97
C LEU A 90 -30.37 -3.92 -5.42
N LYS A 91 -31.35 -3.74 -4.53
CA LYS A 91 -32.78 -3.97 -4.79
C LYS A 91 -33.64 -2.91 -4.11
N GLY A 92 -34.89 -2.82 -4.54
CA GLY A 92 -35.95 -2.14 -3.79
C GLY A 92 -36.27 -0.72 -4.22
N LYS A 93 -37.29 -0.18 -3.56
CA LYS A 93 -37.72 1.22 -3.54
C LYS A 93 -38.12 1.52 -2.08
N PRO A 94 -37.21 2.00 -1.21
CA PRO A 94 -35.90 2.60 -1.50
C PRO A 94 -34.80 1.59 -1.89
N ILE A 95 -33.71 2.10 -2.46
CA ILE A 95 -32.55 1.27 -2.84
C ILE A 95 -31.85 0.77 -1.58
N ILE A 96 -31.78 -0.54 -1.42
CA ILE A 96 -31.08 -1.23 -0.34
C ILE A 96 -30.01 -2.17 -0.88
N CYS A 97 -28.91 -2.31 -0.15
CA CYS A 97 -27.86 -3.28 -0.43
C CYS A 97 -28.19 -4.62 0.26
N TRP A 98 -28.15 -5.70 -0.52
CA TRP A 98 -28.42 -7.06 -0.08
C TRP A 98 -27.27 -7.98 -0.48
N GLY A 99 -26.93 -8.95 0.35
CA GLY A 99 -25.83 -9.87 0.10
C GLY A 99 -25.25 -10.42 1.40
N ASN A 100 -24.14 -11.13 1.26
CA ASN A 100 -23.34 -11.57 2.39
C ASN A 100 -22.72 -10.34 3.09
N GLU A 101 -22.97 -10.18 4.39
CA GLU A 101 -22.49 -9.01 5.15
C GLU A 101 -20.95 -8.91 5.15
N LEU A 102 -20.23 -10.04 5.18
CA LEU A 102 -18.76 -10.04 5.08
C LEU A 102 -18.29 -9.47 3.74
N ALA A 103 -18.97 -9.82 2.65
CA ALA A 103 -18.65 -9.36 1.32
C ALA A 103 -19.00 -7.88 1.13
N ILE A 104 -20.14 -7.44 1.68
CA ILE A 104 -20.53 -6.02 1.74
C ILE A 104 -19.44 -5.19 2.43
N ARG A 105 -18.98 -5.64 3.61
CA ARG A 105 -17.92 -4.93 4.36
C ARG A 105 -16.59 -4.92 3.64
N CYS A 106 -16.22 -6.03 3.00
CA CYS A 106 -15.01 -6.14 2.18
C CYS A 106 -15.04 -5.12 1.04
N PHE A 107 -16.14 -5.08 0.27
CA PHE A 107 -16.34 -4.14 -0.81
C PHE A 107 -16.25 -2.68 -0.36
N PHE A 108 -16.98 -2.29 0.68
CA PHE A 108 -16.96 -0.90 1.18
C PHE A 108 -15.59 -0.52 1.76
N THR A 109 -14.90 -1.46 2.43
CA THR A 109 -13.53 -1.23 2.91
C THR A 109 -12.59 -0.93 1.74
N ASN A 110 -12.62 -1.74 0.68
CA ASN A 110 -11.79 -1.52 -0.51
C ASN A 110 -12.11 -0.18 -1.17
N MET A 111 -13.39 0.09 -1.42
CA MET A 111 -13.83 1.33 -2.06
C MET A 111 -13.35 2.56 -1.27
N LEU A 112 -13.54 2.58 0.06
CA LEU A 112 -13.09 3.68 0.92
C LEU A 112 -11.56 3.78 0.96
N TYR A 113 -10.86 2.65 1.03
CA TYR A 113 -9.40 2.66 1.02
C TYR A 113 -8.84 3.23 -0.29
N PHE A 114 -9.37 2.83 -1.45
CA PHE A 114 -8.98 3.38 -2.75
C PHE A 114 -9.34 4.86 -2.91
N THR A 115 -10.42 5.32 -2.29
CA THR A 115 -10.91 6.70 -2.43
C THR A 115 -10.47 7.66 -1.32
N ARG A 116 -9.69 7.18 -0.34
CA ARG A 116 -9.30 7.93 0.88
C ARG A 116 -8.70 9.32 0.61
N GLN A 117 -7.99 9.46 -0.51
CA GLN A 117 -7.29 10.69 -0.89
C GLN A 117 -8.20 11.76 -1.53
N PHE A 118 -9.45 11.40 -1.90
CA PHE A 118 -10.36 12.28 -2.64
C PHE A 118 -11.45 12.94 -1.78
N GLN A 119 -11.48 12.65 -0.47
CA GLN A 119 -12.47 13.18 0.48
C GLN A 119 -13.93 13.03 -0.01
N LEU A 120 -14.25 11.90 -0.65
CA LEU A 120 -15.54 11.69 -1.32
C LEU A 120 -16.70 11.35 -0.37
N PHE A 121 -16.40 10.97 0.86
CA PHE A 121 -17.38 10.51 1.84
C PHE A 121 -17.48 11.49 3.01
N SER A 122 -18.65 11.53 3.61
CA SER A 122 -18.86 12.27 4.86
C SER A 122 -17.88 11.80 5.92
N PRO A 123 -17.40 12.72 6.79
CA PRO A 123 -16.47 12.35 7.85
C PRO A 123 -17.09 11.27 8.74
N PRO A 124 -16.30 10.30 9.20
CA PRO A 124 -16.77 9.21 10.04
C PRO A 124 -17.30 9.75 11.37
N LYS A 125 -18.32 9.08 11.93
CA LYS A 125 -18.89 9.43 13.25
C LYS A 125 -17.84 9.43 14.36
N VAL A 126 -16.85 8.53 14.27
CA VAL A 126 -15.71 8.50 15.18
C VAL A 126 -14.45 8.91 14.44
N SER A 127 -13.75 9.90 14.99
CA SER A 127 -12.51 10.40 14.40
C SER A 127 -11.41 9.35 14.44
N PHE A 128 -10.52 9.40 13.44
CA PHE A 128 -9.30 8.58 13.41
C PHE A 128 -8.47 8.72 14.69
N ASN A 129 -8.35 9.95 15.22
CA ASN A 129 -7.60 10.22 16.44
C ASN A 129 -8.24 9.57 17.67
N THR A 130 -9.57 9.60 17.78
CA THR A 130 -10.31 8.94 18.86
C THR A 130 -10.07 7.43 18.83
N PHE A 131 -10.12 6.81 17.64
CA PHE A 131 -9.80 5.40 17.50
C PHE A 131 -8.36 5.10 17.93
N LEU A 132 -7.37 5.84 17.41
CA LEU A 132 -5.96 5.64 17.76
C LEU A 132 -5.67 5.83 19.25
N GLN A 133 -6.37 6.74 19.93
CA GLN A 133 -6.19 6.98 21.36
C GLN A 133 -6.71 5.84 22.23
N ASN A 134 -7.88 5.29 21.89
CA ASN A 134 -8.48 4.19 22.64
C ASN A 134 -7.71 2.88 22.46
N PHE A 135 -7.20 2.65 21.26
CA PHE A 135 -6.43 1.44 20.97
C PHE A 135 -4.92 1.66 21.10
N LYS A 136 -4.43 2.78 21.65
CA LYS A 136 -3.03 3.24 21.57
C LYS A 136 -1.98 2.27 22.11
N PHE A 137 -2.32 1.45 23.10
CA PHE A 137 -1.36 0.52 23.72
C PHE A 137 -1.18 -0.73 22.86
N GLU A 138 -2.27 -1.33 22.38
CA GLU A 138 -2.18 -2.44 21.43
C GLU A 138 -1.77 -1.96 20.03
N LEU A 139 -2.26 -0.80 19.59
CA LEU A 139 -1.88 -0.17 18.34
C LEU A 139 -0.44 0.34 18.33
N ARG A 140 0.29 0.48 19.43
CA ARG A 140 1.74 0.74 19.33
C ARG A 140 2.51 -0.50 18.89
N ALA A 141 2.05 -1.67 19.31
CA ALA A 141 2.51 -2.93 18.72
C ALA A 141 1.99 -3.05 17.28
N PHE A 142 0.71 -2.73 17.02
CA PHE A 142 0.12 -2.84 15.67
C PHE A 142 0.61 -1.76 14.67
N SER A 143 0.97 -0.55 15.08
CA SER A 143 1.28 0.56 14.16
C SER A 143 2.60 0.32 13.41
N THR A 144 3.42 -0.60 13.91
CA THR A 144 4.65 -1.02 13.23
C THR A 144 4.36 -2.14 12.22
N ALA A 145 3.43 -3.05 12.54
CA ALA A 145 3.17 -4.26 11.75
C ALA A 145 1.92 -4.18 10.86
N TYR A 146 1.17 -3.07 10.87
CA TYR A 146 -0.10 -2.91 10.15
C TYR A 146 -0.22 -1.53 9.48
N ASP A 147 -0.95 -1.47 8.36
CA ASP A 147 -1.43 -0.22 7.76
C ASP A 147 -2.54 0.39 8.65
N PRO A 148 -2.26 1.47 9.39
CA PRO A 148 -3.21 2.06 10.32
C PRO A 148 -4.44 2.65 9.60
N ILE A 149 -4.29 3.12 8.37
CA ILE A 149 -5.40 3.70 7.61
C ILE A 149 -6.39 2.61 7.24
N LYS A 150 -5.90 1.46 6.72
CA LYS A 150 -6.75 0.33 6.36
C LYS A 150 -7.48 -0.25 7.57
N VAL A 151 -6.80 -0.34 8.73
CA VAL A 151 -7.42 -0.74 10.01
C VAL A 151 -8.58 0.19 10.38
N VAL A 152 -8.37 1.51 10.33
CA VAL A 152 -9.43 2.45 10.73
C VAL A 152 -10.61 2.45 9.76
N ILE A 153 -10.35 2.42 8.45
CA ILE A 153 -11.43 2.35 7.45
C ILE A 153 -12.28 1.10 7.67
N ARG A 154 -11.63 -0.04 7.88
CA ARG A 154 -12.31 -1.31 8.17
C ARG A 154 -13.16 -1.24 9.42
N PHE A 155 -12.60 -0.69 10.49
CA PHE A 155 -13.33 -0.46 11.72
C PHE A 155 -14.56 0.42 11.50
N GLN A 156 -14.40 1.54 10.78
CA GLN A 156 -15.50 2.46 10.45
C GLN A 156 -16.61 1.78 9.65
N VAL A 157 -16.25 0.93 8.67
CA VAL A 157 -17.22 0.15 7.90
C VAL A 157 -17.99 -0.79 8.83
N CYS A 158 -17.32 -1.55 9.68
CA CYS A 158 -17.98 -2.46 10.62
C CYS A 158 -18.93 -1.71 11.57
N ILE A 159 -18.46 -0.63 12.20
CA ILE A 159 -19.30 0.17 13.10
C ILE A 159 -20.49 0.77 12.35
N SER A 160 -20.27 1.31 11.15
CA SER A 160 -21.33 1.85 10.31
C SER A 160 -22.41 0.79 10.04
N ARG A 161 -22.02 -0.46 9.73
CA ARG A 161 -22.96 -1.57 9.48
C ARG A 161 -23.67 -2.05 10.74
N ILE A 162 -22.96 -2.16 11.87
CA ILE A 162 -23.58 -2.53 13.16
C ILE A 162 -24.65 -1.51 13.56
N LEU A 163 -24.37 -0.21 13.40
CA LEU A 163 -25.35 0.85 13.68
C LEU A 163 -26.57 0.82 12.73
N GLN A 164 -26.50 0.09 11.60
CA GLN A 164 -27.64 -0.19 10.71
C GLN A 164 -28.46 -1.41 11.15
N GLY A 165 -28.06 -2.10 12.22
CA GLY A 165 -28.57 -3.42 12.57
C GLY A 165 -28.09 -4.53 11.63
N ALA A 166 -27.08 -4.25 10.79
CA ALA A 166 -26.47 -5.25 9.91
C ALA A 166 -25.27 -5.90 10.60
N THR A 167 -25.55 -6.97 11.34
CA THR A 167 -24.53 -7.76 12.04
C THR A 167 -24.12 -9.00 11.24
N ILE A 168 -22.91 -9.46 11.46
CA ILE A 168 -22.45 -10.75 10.94
C ILE A 168 -22.89 -11.90 11.83
N THR A 169 -22.94 -13.10 11.25
CA THR A 169 -23.08 -14.35 11.99
C THR A 169 -22.04 -15.33 11.49
N LEU A 170 -21.13 -15.74 12.37
CA LEU A 170 -20.07 -16.67 12.05
C LEU A 170 -20.60 -18.11 12.06
N SER A 171 -20.01 -18.97 11.23
CA SER A 171 -20.20 -20.40 11.31
C SER A 171 -19.49 -20.98 12.54
N LYS A 172 -19.87 -22.20 12.95
CA LYS A 172 -19.18 -22.91 14.04
C LYS A 172 -17.69 -23.08 13.74
N LYS A 173 -17.33 -23.45 12.49
CA LYS A 173 -15.94 -23.58 12.04
C LYS A 173 -15.16 -22.28 12.27
N GLN A 174 -15.72 -21.13 11.85
CA GLN A 174 -15.06 -19.84 12.00
C GLN A 174 -14.87 -19.44 13.47
N ARG A 175 -15.86 -19.67 14.33
CA ARG A 175 -15.73 -19.43 15.77
C ARG A 175 -14.64 -20.29 16.41
N ASP A 176 -14.65 -21.58 16.11
CA ASP A 176 -13.70 -22.56 16.67
C ASP A 176 -12.27 -22.34 16.17
N THR A 177 -12.10 -21.63 15.04
CA THR A 177 -10.77 -21.30 14.48
C THR A 177 -10.08 -20.17 15.25
N ILE A 178 -10.83 -19.30 15.93
CA ILE A 178 -10.26 -18.17 16.69
C ILE A 178 -10.00 -18.61 18.12
N VAL A 179 -8.72 -18.79 18.45
CA VAL A 179 -8.28 -19.06 19.82
C VAL A 179 -8.51 -17.81 20.68
N GLN A 180 -9.26 -17.98 21.78
CA GLN A 180 -9.45 -16.93 22.79
C GLN A 180 -8.30 -16.97 23.78
N ASP A 181 -7.28 -16.16 23.50
CA ASP A 181 -6.13 -16.01 24.36
C ASP A 181 -6.11 -14.61 25.01
N HIS A 182 -5.05 -14.32 25.77
CA HIS A 182 -4.88 -13.02 26.41
C HIS A 182 -4.89 -11.82 25.42
N HIS A 183 -4.44 -11.99 24.18
CA HIS A 183 -4.51 -10.93 23.15
C HIS A 183 -5.94 -10.70 22.66
N PHE A 184 -6.70 -11.78 22.45
CA PHE A 184 -8.12 -11.66 22.11
C PHE A 184 -8.93 -11.01 23.24
N GLU A 185 -8.69 -11.43 24.50
CA GLU A 185 -9.37 -10.88 25.68
C GLU A 185 -9.07 -9.38 25.87
N ALA A 186 -7.81 -8.97 25.70
CA ALA A 186 -7.41 -7.57 25.78
C ALA A 186 -8.04 -6.74 24.64
N PHE A 187 -8.04 -7.26 23.41
CA PHE A 187 -8.73 -6.62 22.29
C PHE A 187 -10.23 -6.46 22.54
N GLN A 188 -10.90 -7.51 23.03
CA GLN A 188 -12.33 -7.50 23.35
C GLN A 188 -12.66 -6.48 24.44
N THR A 189 -11.84 -6.40 25.49
CA THR A 189 -12.01 -5.44 26.59
C THR A 189 -11.94 -4.00 26.07
N ASN A 190 -10.89 -3.67 25.31
CA ASN A 190 -10.71 -2.35 24.72
C ASN A 190 -11.85 -1.99 23.75
N LEU A 191 -12.31 -2.98 22.97
CA LEU A 191 -13.41 -2.79 22.02
C LEU A 191 -14.72 -2.48 22.73
N ASN A 192 -15.04 -3.20 23.82
CA ASN A 192 -16.24 -2.95 24.61
C ASN A 192 -16.21 -1.59 25.29
N GLU A 193 -15.07 -1.20 25.88
CA GLU A 193 -14.90 0.15 26.46
C GLU A 193 -15.10 1.24 25.42
N PHE A 194 -14.44 1.11 24.26
CA PHE A 194 -14.60 2.04 23.15
C PHE A 194 -16.06 2.12 22.68
N ALA A 195 -16.72 0.97 22.51
CA ALA A 195 -18.08 0.89 22.01
C ALA A 195 -19.08 1.53 22.97
N LYS A 196 -18.89 1.34 24.28
CA LYS A 196 -19.70 1.96 25.30
C LYS A 196 -19.54 3.48 25.33
N GLU A 197 -18.29 3.97 25.35
CA GLU A 197 -18.00 5.39 25.48
C GLU A 197 -18.34 6.21 24.23
N ASN A 198 -18.14 5.63 23.03
CA ASN A 198 -18.19 6.38 21.78
C ASN A 198 -19.41 6.04 20.91
N LEU A 199 -20.01 4.86 21.10
CA LEU A 199 -21.09 4.36 20.24
C LEU A 199 -22.40 4.10 21.00
N GLY A 200 -22.39 4.12 22.34
CA GLY A 200 -23.55 3.77 23.15
C GLY A 200 -23.95 2.30 23.04
N ILE A 201 -22.99 1.42 22.76
CA ILE A 201 -23.18 -0.04 22.69
C ILE A 201 -22.60 -0.64 23.97
N ASP A 202 -23.45 -1.16 24.85
CA ASP A 202 -23.02 -1.70 26.15
C ASP A 202 -22.27 -3.02 26.01
N ASP A 203 -22.77 -3.94 25.17
CA ASP A 203 -22.15 -5.23 24.89
C ASP A 203 -21.92 -5.36 23.38
N PHE A 204 -20.65 -5.33 22.95
CA PHE A 204 -20.31 -5.51 21.55
C PHE A 204 -20.51 -7.00 21.16
N PRO A 205 -21.18 -7.32 20.04
CA PRO A 205 -21.48 -8.71 19.71
C PRO A 205 -20.21 -9.59 19.59
N ASP A 206 -20.27 -10.84 20.08
CA ASP A 206 -19.11 -11.75 20.09
C ASP A 206 -18.62 -12.08 18.66
N ASP A 207 -19.54 -12.42 17.74
CA ASP A 207 -19.19 -12.69 16.35
C ASP A 207 -18.53 -11.46 15.69
N GLU A 208 -18.98 -10.24 16.01
CA GLU A 208 -18.39 -8.97 15.54
C GLU A 208 -16.98 -8.74 16.09
N THR A 209 -16.79 -9.02 17.39
CA THR A 209 -15.48 -8.95 18.05
C THR A 209 -14.48 -9.88 17.38
N ARG A 210 -14.89 -11.15 17.18
CA ARG A 210 -14.11 -12.19 16.51
C ARG A 210 -13.73 -11.80 15.10
N PHE A 211 -14.70 -11.32 14.32
CA PHE A 211 -14.41 -10.87 12.97
C PHE A 211 -13.45 -9.69 12.94
N LEU A 212 -13.67 -8.63 13.73
CA LEU A 212 -12.77 -7.49 13.76
C LEU A 212 -11.34 -7.90 14.14
N PHE A 213 -11.19 -8.82 15.10
CA PHE A 213 -9.89 -9.34 15.51
C PHE A 213 -9.12 -10.01 14.35
N VAL A 214 -9.82 -10.79 13.51
CA VAL A 214 -9.26 -11.42 12.31
C VAL A 214 -9.07 -10.41 11.19
N ALA A 215 -10.06 -9.57 10.94
CA ALA A 215 -10.17 -8.69 9.79
C ALA A 215 -9.06 -7.63 9.76
N ILE A 216 -8.49 -7.27 10.92
CA ILE A 216 -7.32 -6.39 11.06
C ILE A 216 -6.07 -6.98 10.38
N LYS A 217 -5.96 -8.31 10.24
CA LYS A 217 -4.83 -8.99 9.57
C LYS A 217 -4.68 -8.63 8.09
N GLU A 218 -5.74 -8.20 7.42
CA GLU A 218 -5.61 -7.71 6.04
C GLU A 218 -4.71 -6.47 5.90
N SER A 219 -4.53 -5.77 7.01
CA SER A 219 -3.67 -4.59 7.06
C SER A 219 -2.23 -4.95 7.40
N HIS A 220 -1.86 -6.24 7.57
CA HIS A 220 -0.50 -6.63 7.90
C HIS A 220 0.54 -6.11 6.88
N ILE A 221 1.62 -5.55 7.41
CA ILE A 221 2.82 -5.17 6.68
C ILE A 221 3.87 -6.25 6.91
N TYR A 222 4.09 -7.10 5.91
CA TYR A 222 4.98 -8.27 6.00
C TYR A 222 6.45 -7.87 5.88
N TYR A 223 7.07 -7.51 7.01
CA TYR A 223 8.46 -7.12 7.11
C TYR A 223 9.15 -7.78 8.33
N SER A 224 10.39 -8.23 8.15
CA SER A 224 11.16 -9.03 9.12
C SER A 224 11.41 -8.29 10.44
N LEU A 225 11.57 -6.96 10.37
CA LEU A 225 11.69 -6.10 11.55
C LEU A 225 10.48 -6.18 12.49
N PHE A 226 9.30 -6.52 11.96
CA PHE A 226 8.04 -6.59 12.69
C PHE A 226 7.61 -8.03 13.01
N LEU A 227 8.44 -9.01 12.64
CA LEU A 227 8.11 -10.43 12.68
C LEU A 227 7.73 -10.91 14.08
N GLN A 228 8.35 -10.40 15.15
CA GLN A 228 8.01 -10.82 16.52
C GLN A 228 6.57 -10.46 16.90
N VAL A 229 6.07 -9.31 16.45
CA VAL A 229 4.67 -8.87 16.66
C VAL A 229 3.71 -9.70 15.81
N GLN A 230 4.13 -10.09 14.60
CA GLN A 230 3.33 -10.94 13.71
C GLN A 230 3.20 -12.36 14.25
N ILE A 231 4.31 -12.96 14.67
CA ILE A 231 4.35 -14.32 15.22
C ILE A 231 3.59 -14.41 16.55
N SER A 232 3.68 -13.39 17.42
CA SER A 232 2.96 -13.43 18.71
C SER A 232 1.45 -13.56 18.50
N ARG A 233 0.90 -12.98 17.42
CA ARG A 233 -0.50 -13.10 17.04
C ARG A 233 -0.83 -14.31 16.15
N ASN A 234 0.17 -14.90 15.47
CA ASN A 234 -0.06 -16.10 14.68
C ASN A 234 -0.04 -17.39 15.51
N LYS A 235 0.33 -17.35 16.79
CA LYS A 235 0.10 -18.46 17.74
C LYS A 235 -1.39 -18.84 17.90
N HIS A 236 -2.31 -18.04 17.37
CA HIS A 236 -3.76 -18.19 17.54
C HIS A 236 -4.45 -18.94 16.39
N TYR A 237 -3.68 -19.31 15.37
CA TYR A 237 -4.11 -20.11 14.23
C TYR A 237 -3.05 -21.18 14.05
N LEU A 238 -3.42 -22.38 13.63
CA LEU A 238 -2.45 -23.47 13.46
C LEU A 238 -1.29 -22.98 12.58
N CYS A 239 -0.14 -22.64 13.18
CA CYS A 239 1.09 -22.38 12.43
C CYS A 239 1.40 -23.65 11.68
N ASP A 240 1.00 -23.69 10.42
CA ASP A 240 1.15 -24.91 9.67
C ASP A 240 2.61 -25.01 9.26
N ASN A 241 3.31 -25.98 9.85
CA ASN A 241 4.67 -26.31 9.40
C ASN A 241 4.70 -26.56 7.88
N HIS A 242 3.58 -26.96 7.26
CA HIS A 242 3.46 -27.05 5.81
C HIS A 242 3.74 -25.71 5.11
N HIS A 243 3.23 -24.55 5.55
CA HIS A 243 3.50 -23.27 4.87
C HIS A 243 4.99 -22.90 4.91
N ARG A 244 5.66 -23.19 6.03
CA ARG A 244 7.12 -23.01 6.15
C ARG A 244 7.87 -23.93 5.19
N ILE A 245 7.45 -25.19 5.10
CA ILE A 245 8.04 -26.19 4.19
C ILE A 245 7.83 -25.75 2.73
N LEU A 246 6.64 -25.30 2.36
CA LEU A 246 6.35 -24.81 1.00
C LEU A 246 7.26 -23.63 0.62
N CYS A 247 7.42 -22.66 1.52
CA CYS A 247 8.32 -21.53 1.31
C CYS A 247 9.79 -21.99 1.19
N GLN A 248 10.22 -22.95 1.99
CA GLN A 248 11.59 -23.49 1.94
C GLN A 248 11.86 -24.25 0.63
N GLU A 249 10.98 -25.18 0.27
CA GLU A 249 11.19 -26.10 -0.83
C GLU A 249 10.94 -25.45 -2.20
N ILE A 250 9.84 -24.69 -2.34
CA ILE A 250 9.44 -24.12 -3.64
C ILE A 250 10.22 -22.83 -3.92
N LEU A 251 10.34 -21.92 -2.94
CA LEU A 251 11.07 -20.66 -3.14
C LEU A 251 12.58 -20.82 -2.99
N ASN A 252 13.08 -21.95 -2.46
CA ASN A 252 14.49 -22.20 -2.18
C ASN A 252 15.11 -21.14 -1.23
N ILE A 253 14.33 -20.68 -0.25
CA ILE A 253 14.77 -19.70 0.75
C ILE A 253 15.33 -20.44 1.96
N ARG A 254 16.48 -19.99 2.46
CA ARG A 254 17.13 -20.55 3.66
C ARG A 254 17.11 -19.63 4.87
N ASP A 255 16.80 -18.34 4.68
CA ASP A 255 16.71 -17.37 5.78
C ASP A 255 15.48 -17.67 6.65
N PRO A 256 15.68 -18.08 7.93
CA PRO A 256 14.57 -18.40 8.83
C PRO A 256 13.64 -17.22 9.11
N GLU A 257 14.15 -15.98 9.13
CA GLU A 257 13.32 -14.78 9.36
C GLU A 257 12.36 -14.58 8.18
N LEU A 258 12.89 -14.60 6.96
CA LEU A 258 12.09 -14.47 5.73
C LEU A 258 11.06 -15.61 5.59
N ILE A 259 11.45 -16.85 5.89
CA ILE A 259 10.51 -18.00 5.88
C ILE A 259 9.35 -17.76 6.84
N ASN A 260 9.62 -17.23 8.04
CA ASN A 260 8.57 -16.94 9.01
C ASN A 260 7.65 -15.81 8.52
N VAL A 261 8.19 -14.73 7.92
CA VAL A 261 7.37 -13.64 7.35
C VAL A 261 6.45 -14.18 6.25
N LEU A 262 6.97 -15.01 5.34
CA LEU A 262 6.18 -15.61 4.26
C LEU A 262 5.13 -16.58 4.79
N SER A 263 5.48 -17.41 5.77
CA SER A 263 4.52 -18.29 6.44
C SER A 263 3.40 -17.48 7.07
N CYS A 264 3.71 -16.37 7.74
CA CYS A 264 2.69 -15.50 8.33
C CYS A 264 1.72 -14.96 7.27
N TYR A 265 2.23 -14.53 6.11
CA TYR A 265 1.38 -14.10 5.00
C TYR A 265 0.44 -15.20 4.51
N LEU A 266 0.95 -16.43 4.37
CA LEU A 266 0.13 -17.57 3.93
C LEU A 266 -0.91 -17.97 4.98
N ASP A 267 -0.57 -17.93 6.27
CA ASP A 267 -1.50 -18.16 7.38
C ASP A 267 -2.62 -17.11 7.39
N ASP A 268 -2.27 -15.84 7.21
CA ASP A 268 -3.22 -14.74 7.12
C ASP A 268 -4.12 -14.88 5.89
N LEU A 269 -3.57 -15.23 4.72
CA LEU A 269 -4.33 -15.47 3.51
C LEU A 269 -5.36 -16.60 3.70
N TYR A 270 -4.95 -17.71 4.32
CA TYR A 270 -5.82 -18.84 4.59
C TYR A 270 -6.99 -18.44 5.49
N ILE A 271 -6.72 -17.78 6.62
CA ILE A 271 -7.79 -17.38 7.53
C ILE A 271 -8.70 -16.31 6.93
N LEU A 272 -8.14 -15.30 6.26
CA LEU A 272 -8.93 -14.23 5.69
C LEU A 272 -9.90 -14.76 4.63
N LYS A 273 -9.45 -15.71 3.80
CA LYS A 273 -10.33 -16.41 2.85
C LYS A 273 -11.50 -17.10 3.55
N ASP A 274 -11.26 -17.79 4.67
CA ASP A 274 -12.30 -18.43 5.48
C ASP A 274 -13.31 -17.41 6.06
N PHE A 275 -12.95 -16.13 6.18
CA PHE A 275 -13.80 -15.02 6.64
C PHE A 275 -14.32 -14.13 5.49
N GLY A 276 -14.29 -14.63 4.24
CA GLY A 276 -14.79 -13.92 3.07
C GLY A 276 -14.03 -12.62 2.76
N GLN A 277 -12.79 -12.53 3.21
CA GLN A 277 -11.91 -11.39 3.05
C GLN A 277 -10.92 -11.65 1.90
N ASN A 278 -11.17 -11.01 0.76
CA ASN A 278 -10.36 -11.19 -0.47
C ASN A 278 -9.48 -9.97 -0.80
N THR A 279 -9.36 -8.97 0.07
CA THR A 279 -8.66 -7.72 -0.31
C THR A 279 -7.15 -7.92 -0.55
N LEU A 280 -6.50 -8.88 0.14
CA LEU A 280 -5.10 -9.27 -0.11
C LEU A 280 -4.88 -9.83 -1.52
N ILE A 281 -5.97 -10.18 -2.20
CA ILE A 281 -6.04 -10.75 -3.53
C ILE A 281 -6.35 -9.67 -4.59
N GLU A 282 -6.85 -8.50 -4.19
CA GLU A 282 -7.27 -7.43 -5.13
C GLU A 282 -6.24 -6.30 -5.28
N GLU A 283 -5.21 -6.25 -4.44
CA GLU A 283 -4.11 -5.27 -4.51
C GLU A 283 -3.08 -5.67 -5.59
N LEU A 284 -3.48 -5.68 -6.87
CA LEU A 284 -2.52 -5.63 -7.97
C LEU A 284 -2.11 -4.16 -8.18
N PRO A 285 -0.86 -3.74 -7.88
CA PRO A 285 -0.39 -2.45 -8.36
C PRO A 285 -0.35 -2.50 -9.88
N SER A 286 -1.20 -1.71 -10.51
CA SER A 286 -1.47 -1.71 -11.95
C SER A 286 -0.31 -1.23 -12.83
N LYS A 287 0.94 -1.17 -12.34
CA LYS A 287 2.09 -0.64 -13.12
C LYS A 287 3.51 -0.87 -12.57
N GLN A 288 3.75 -1.88 -11.71
CA GLN A 288 5.12 -2.23 -11.25
C GLN A 288 5.53 -3.66 -11.64
N VAL A 289 5.04 -4.13 -12.80
CA VAL A 289 5.17 -5.53 -13.23
C VAL A 289 6.54 -5.83 -13.89
N GLU A 290 7.44 -4.85 -14.03
CA GLU A 290 8.64 -5.00 -14.87
C GLU A 290 9.96 -5.36 -14.14
N GLU A 291 9.99 -5.50 -12.81
CA GLU A 291 11.26 -5.63 -12.05
C GLU A 291 11.44 -6.89 -11.19
N TYR A 292 10.55 -7.90 -11.28
CA TYR A 292 10.74 -9.14 -10.51
C TYR A 292 11.48 -10.20 -11.33
N ASP A 293 12.38 -10.93 -10.67
CA ASP A 293 12.98 -12.15 -11.23
C ASP A 293 11.84 -13.09 -11.68
N LYS A 294 11.78 -13.33 -12.98
CA LYS A 294 10.76 -14.19 -13.62
C LYS A 294 10.71 -15.57 -12.97
N VAL A 295 11.85 -16.11 -12.55
CA VAL A 295 11.95 -17.42 -11.89
C VAL A 295 11.32 -17.38 -10.50
N LEU A 296 11.53 -16.30 -9.74
CA LEU A 296 10.89 -16.12 -8.44
C LEU A 296 9.37 -16.02 -8.59
N LEU A 297 8.90 -15.22 -9.56
CA LEU A 297 7.46 -15.05 -9.79
C LEU A 297 6.79 -16.36 -10.20
N GLU A 298 7.41 -17.16 -11.08
CA GLU A 298 6.91 -18.49 -11.47
C GLU A 298 6.78 -19.43 -10.26
N LYS A 299 7.75 -19.40 -9.33
CA LYS A 299 7.67 -20.19 -8.08
C LYS A 299 6.57 -19.69 -7.15
N CYS A 300 6.41 -18.37 -7.00
CA CYS A 300 5.32 -17.79 -6.22
C CYS A 300 3.95 -18.16 -6.82
N HIS A 301 3.83 -18.27 -8.15
CA HIS A 301 2.62 -18.76 -8.82
C HIS A 301 2.30 -20.20 -8.44
N LEU A 302 3.30 -21.09 -8.36
CA LEU A 302 3.09 -22.47 -7.92
C LEU A 302 2.48 -22.51 -6.52
N ILE A 303 3.01 -21.71 -5.58
CA ILE A 303 2.44 -21.60 -4.24
C ILE A 303 1.02 -21.06 -4.30
N ALA A 304 0.77 -19.95 -5.00
CA ALA A 304 -0.55 -19.34 -5.09
C ALA A 304 -1.64 -20.30 -5.60
N HIS A 305 -1.30 -21.15 -6.58
CA HIS A 305 -2.19 -22.20 -7.10
C HIS A 305 -2.57 -23.27 -6.06
N MET A 306 -1.78 -23.45 -5.00
CA MET A 306 -2.12 -24.36 -3.90
C MET A 306 -3.22 -23.79 -2.99
N PHE A 307 -3.37 -22.46 -2.94
CA PHE A 307 -4.36 -21.78 -2.09
C PHE A 307 -5.67 -21.48 -2.82
N THR A 308 -5.61 -21.25 -4.13
CA THR A 308 -6.79 -20.90 -4.92
C THR A 308 -6.65 -21.28 -6.38
N SER A 309 -7.77 -21.65 -7.00
CA SER A 309 -7.90 -21.86 -8.44
C SER A 309 -8.46 -20.65 -9.17
N ASP A 310 -8.75 -19.57 -8.44
CA ASP A 310 -9.26 -18.32 -9.01
C ASP A 310 -8.18 -17.62 -9.86
N GLN A 311 -8.50 -17.40 -11.13
CA GLN A 311 -7.61 -16.84 -12.14
C GLN A 311 -7.25 -15.37 -11.88
N GLU A 312 -8.12 -14.60 -11.22
CA GLU A 312 -7.81 -13.23 -10.83
C GLU A 312 -6.97 -13.21 -9.55
N ALA A 313 -7.15 -14.21 -8.69
CA ALA A 313 -6.51 -14.26 -7.39
C ALA A 313 -5.06 -14.72 -7.39
N VAL A 314 -4.77 -15.74 -8.21
CA VAL A 314 -3.44 -16.35 -8.28
C VAL A 314 -2.34 -15.32 -8.58
N PRO A 315 -2.48 -14.45 -9.60
CA PRO A 315 -1.46 -13.44 -9.89
C PRO A 315 -1.20 -12.48 -8.74
N ALA A 316 -2.25 -12.05 -8.03
CA ALA A 316 -2.10 -11.11 -6.92
C ALA A 316 -1.37 -11.71 -5.72
N ILE A 317 -1.71 -12.95 -5.35
CA ILE A 317 -1.02 -13.69 -4.27
C ILE A 317 0.45 -13.93 -4.64
N ALA A 318 0.71 -14.40 -5.87
CA ALA A 318 2.05 -14.67 -6.35
C ALA A 318 2.91 -13.39 -6.34
N TYR A 319 2.32 -12.28 -6.79
CA TYR A 319 2.97 -10.99 -6.79
C TYR A 319 3.30 -10.54 -5.36
N LYS A 320 2.35 -10.60 -4.43
CA LYS A 320 2.58 -10.21 -3.04
C LYS A 320 3.67 -11.06 -2.38
N LEU A 321 3.70 -12.37 -2.63
CA LEU A 321 4.79 -13.25 -2.17
C LEU A 321 6.14 -12.77 -2.71
N ALA A 322 6.24 -12.48 -4.01
CA ALA A 322 7.48 -11.99 -4.61
C ALA A 322 7.91 -10.65 -4.01
N GLN A 323 6.97 -9.74 -3.75
CA GLN A 323 7.26 -8.48 -3.06
C GLN A 323 7.84 -8.72 -1.66
N ILE A 324 7.21 -9.59 -0.88
CA ILE A 324 7.67 -9.92 0.48
C ILE A 324 9.09 -10.47 0.42
N VAL A 325 9.37 -11.39 -0.51
CA VAL A 325 10.71 -11.93 -0.71
C VAL A 325 11.71 -10.82 -0.99
N VAL A 326 11.47 -9.96 -1.98
CA VAL A 326 12.41 -8.90 -2.37
C VAL A 326 12.61 -7.87 -1.25
N THR A 327 11.52 -7.43 -0.60
CA THR A 327 11.60 -6.42 0.47
C THR A 327 12.36 -6.93 1.69
N ASN A 328 12.30 -8.24 1.97
CA ASN A 328 12.91 -8.83 3.17
C ASN A 328 14.23 -9.56 2.90
N GLN A 329 14.57 -9.82 1.64
CA GLN A 329 15.90 -10.29 1.28
C GLN A 329 16.89 -9.21 1.69
N LYS A 330 17.71 -9.52 2.70
CA LYS A 330 18.93 -8.78 2.99
C LYS A 330 19.84 -8.94 1.77
N GLN A 331 19.71 -8.06 0.78
CA GLN A 331 20.81 -7.88 -0.16
C GLN A 331 22.00 -7.46 0.69
N ALA A 332 23.16 -8.10 0.48
CA ALA A 332 24.41 -7.45 0.83
C ALA A 332 24.44 -6.20 -0.04
N GLU A 333 24.02 -5.05 0.50
CA GLU A 333 24.21 -3.78 -0.18
C GLU A 333 25.73 -3.64 -0.34
N GLU A 334 26.23 -3.86 -1.55
CA GLU A 334 27.64 -3.58 -1.84
C GLU A 334 27.85 -2.10 -1.51
N GLU A 335 28.68 -1.82 -0.52
CA GLU A 335 28.97 -0.45 -0.10
C GLU A 335 29.52 0.31 -1.30
N THR A 336 28.84 1.39 -1.66
CA THR A 336 29.29 2.29 -2.71
C THR A 336 30.13 3.37 -2.07
N TYR A 337 31.40 3.46 -2.47
CA TYR A 337 32.30 4.48 -1.97
C TYR A 337 32.31 5.66 -2.92
N ILE A 338 31.99 6.84 -2.43
CA ILE A 338 32.05 8.09 -3.21
C ILE A 338 33.06 9.01 -2.55
N PHE A 339 34.15 9.28 -3.24
CA PHE A 339 35.16 10.23 -2.78
C PHE A 339 34.87 11.61 -3.36
N VAL A 340 34.64 12.60 -2.50
CA VAL A 340 34.49 14.00 -2.89
C VAL A 340 35.82 14.69 -2.66
N VAL A 341 36.51 15.02 -3.76
CA VAL A 341 37.87 15.57 -3.74
C VAL A 341 37.83 16.99 -4.26
N LEU A 342 37.89 17.96 -3.35
CA LEU A 342 37.78 19.37 -3.71
C LEU A 342 39.10 20.11 -3.45
N GLN A 343 39.37 21.13 -4.26
CA GLN A 343 40.43 22.12 -4.04
C GLN A 343 39.98 23.25 -3.09
N ASP A 344 38.74 23.20 -2.60
CA ASP A 344 38.16 24.20 -1.68
C ASP A 344 38.81 24.17 -0.29
N ASP A 345 38.64 25.25 0.48
CA ASP A 345 39.15 25.35 1.85
C ASP A 345 38.59 24.23 2.75
N ILE A 346 39.40 23.75 3.69
CA ILE A 346 39.04 22.65 4.60
C ILE A 346 37.72 22.93 5.35
N ASN A 347 37.42 24.19 5.68
CA ASN A 347 36.19 24.55 6.37
C ASN A 347 34.96 24.44 5.46
N GLU A 348 35.11 24.70 4.16
CA GLU A 348 34.04 24.60 3.17
C GLU A 348 33.71 23.13 2.88
N GLN A 349 34.73 22.27 2.79
CA GLN A 349 34.55 20.82 2.69
C GLN A 349 33.81 20.25 3.91
N LEU A 350 34.19 20.67 5.11
CA LEU A 350 33.55 20.23 6.36
C LEU A 350 32.08 20.69 6.46
N TYR A 351 31.78 21.86 5.91
CA TYR A 351 30.41 22.38 5.83
C TYR A 351 29.56 21.53 4.86
N LEU A 352 30.09 21.22 3.67
CA LEU A 352 29.42 20.38 2.68
C LEU A 352 29.17 18.96 3.22
N GLU A 353 30.17 18.37 3.88
CA GLU A 353 30.08 17.05 4.50
C GLU A 353 28.93 16.98 5.51
N LYS A 354 28.92 17.89 6.49
CA LYS A 354 27.86 17.94 7.51
C LYS A 354 26.48 18.25 6.94
N THR A 355 26.42 19.01 5.85
CA THR A 355 25.15 19.37 5.20
C THR A 355 24.56 18.21 4.42
N LEU A 356 25.39 17.35 3.81
CA LEU A 356 24.94 16.31 2.90
C LEU A 356 24.75 14.94 3.56
N GLN A 357 25.51 14.65 4.61
CA GLN A 357 25.48 13.36 5.30
C GLN A 357 24.08 12.88 5.74
N PRO A 358 23.15 13.74 6.19
CA PRO A 358 21.79 13.32 6.55
C PRO A 358 20.93 12.85 5.38
N PHE A 359 21.29 13.18 4.14
CA PHE A 359 20.48 12.95 2.94
C PHE A 359 20.96 11.76 2.10
N LEU A 360 22.01 11.07 2.53
CA LEU A 360 22.61 9.96 1.80
C LEU A 360 21.99 8.62 2.20
N PRO A 361 21.78 7.69 1.25
CA PRO A 361 21.43 6.31 1.53
C PRO A 361 22.46 5.63 2.44
N LYS A 362 22.03 4.67 3.28
CA LYS A 362 22.91 4.01 4.27
C LYS A 362 24.04 3.19 3.65
N ASN A 363 23.88 2.74 2.42
CA ASN A 363 24.87 1.99 1.64
C ASN A 363 25.81 2.86 0.79
N MET A 364 25.64 4.18 0.79
CA MET A 364 26.55 5.12 0.15
C MET A 364 27.48 5.75 1.18
N ILE A 365 28.75 5.38 1.12
CA ILE A 365 29.80 5.92 1.97
C ILE A 365 30.45 7.08 1.21
N VAL A 366 30.03 8.31 1.53
CA VAL A 366 30.64 9.52 0.99
C VAL A 366 31.78 9.97 1.90
N GLN A 367 32.99 10.10 1.35
CA GLN A 367 34.16 10.58 2.08
C GLN A 367 34.72 11.84 1.42
N PHE A 368 34.81 12.92 2.18
CA PHE A 368 35.45 14.15 1.74
C PHE A 368 36.96 14.02 1.94
N GLN A 369 37.73 14.21 0.88
CA GLN A 369 39.18 14.17 0.92
C GLN A 369 39.77 15.43 0.28
N HIS A 370 40.85 15.91 0.87
CA HIS A 370 41.63 16.98 0.25
C HIS A 370 42.45 16.41 -0.92
N ALA A 371 42.53 17.14 -2.03
CA ALA A 371 43.22 16.70 -3.26
C ALA A 371 44.65 16.18 -3.01
N SER A 372 45.40 16.82 -2.12
CA SER A 372 46.77 16.42 -1.77
C SER A 372 46.91 15.08 -1.02
N ARG A 373 45.80 14.47 -0.58
CA ARG A 373 45.77 13.20 0.17
C ARG A 373 45.03 12.08 -0.55
N PHE A 374 44.51 12.34 -1.75
CA PHE A 374 43.70 11.38 -2.48
C PHE A 374 44.59 10.33 -3.18
N PHE A 375 44.43 9.08 -2.77
CA PHE A 375 44.94 7.90 -3.46
C PHE A 375 43.80 6.89 -3.55
N SER A 376 43.42 6.46 -4.75
CA SER A 376 42.38 5.44 -4.90
C SER A 376 42.79 4.36 -5.88
N ASP A 377 42.70 3.10 -5.45
CA ASP A 377 42.50 1.96 -6.34
C ASP A 377 41.03 1.98 -6.74
N GLN A 378 40.72 2.50 -7.94
CA GLN A 378 39.35 2.59 -8.42
C GLN A 378 38.81 1.20 -8.72
N THR A 379 37.90 0.72 -7.87
CA THR A 379 37.14 -0.51 -8.08
C THR A 379 35.79 -0.22 -8.74
N LYS A 380 35.05 -1.25 -9.14
CA LYS A 380 33.73 -1.14 -9.80
C LYS A 380 32.68 -0.36 -9.00
N ASN A 381 32.85 -0.25 -7.67
CA ASN A 381 31.90 0.40 -6.75
C ASN A 381 32.49 1.67 -6.10
N THR A 382 33.50 2.25 -6.74
CA THR A 382 34.17 3.47 -6.27
C THR A 382 33.97 4.61 -7.26
N TYR A 383 33.38 5.70 -6.80
CA TYR A 383 33.13 6.91 -7.58
C TYR A 383 33.93 8.09 -7.02
N VAL A 384 34.31 9.01 -7.90
CA VAL A 384 35.07 10.22 -7.53
C VAL A 384 34.34 11.44 -8.07
N ILE A 385 34.01 12.39 -7.20
CA ILE A 385 33.50 13.72 -7.57
C ILE A 385 34.60 14.73 -7.28
N THR A 386 35.02 15.51 -8.26
CA THR A 386 36.18 16.41 -8.10
C THR A 386 36.06 17.70 -8.88
N ASN A 387 36.61 18.80 -8.37
CA ASN A 387 36.90 20.00 -9.16
C ASN A 387 38.41 20.12 -9.50
N ASP A 388 39.21 19.13 -9.10
CA ASP A 388 40.61 19.00 -9.44
C ASP A 388 40.77 18.24 -10.77
N TYR A 389 41.02 18.99 -11.84
CA TYR A 389 41.26 18.46 -13.19
C TYR A 389 42.61 17.73 -13.34
N THR A 390 43.44 17.67 -12.31
CA THR A 390 44.68 16.88 -12.32
C THR A 390 44.44 15.40 -12.03
N ILE A 391 43.26 15.04 -11.50
CA ILE A 391 42.86 13.64 -11.27
C ILE A 391 42.59 12.97 -12.62
N GLN A 392 43.15 11.78 -12.82
CA GLN A 392 42.93 11.02 -14.06
C GLN A 392 41.45 10.68 -14.25
N PRO A 393 40.84 11.05 -15.39
CA PRO A 393 39.45 10.74 -15.65
C PRO A 393 39.24 9.23 -15.85
N SER A 394 38.22 8.69 -15.20
CA SER A 394 37.73 7.32 -15.36
C SER A 394 36.23 7.31 -15.66
N ALA A 395 35.67 6.13 -15.93
CA ALA A 395 34.22 5.96 -16.08
C ALA A 395 33.42 6.34 -14.82
N HIS A 396 34.07 6.40 -13.65
CA HIS A 396 33.46 6.71 -12.36
C HIS A 396 33.88 8.08 -11.80
N THR A 397 34.49 8.94 -12.61
CA THR A 397 34.93 10.28 -12.23
C THR A 397 33.96 11.35 -12.76
N TYR A 398 33.47 12.22 -11.88
CA TYR A 398 32.55 13.32 -12.18
C TYR A 398 33.22 14.63 -11.83
N PHE A 399 33.38 15.48 -12.84
CA PHE A 399 33.91 16.82 -12.65
C PHE A 399 32.78 17.80 -12.32
N ILE A 400 33.00 18.63 -11.30
CA ILE A 400 32.09 19.71 -10.90
C ILE A 400 32.80 21.06 -11.04
N GLU A 401 32.03 22.14 -11.22
CA GLU A 401 32.59 23.48 -11.41
C GLU A 401 33.25 24.02 -10.11
N TYR A 402 34.26 24.88 -10.26
CA TYR A 402 34.86 25.66 -9.18
C TYR A 402 34.41 27.13 -9.27
N PRO A 403 33.94 27.76 -8.18
CA PRO A 403 33.74 27.19 -6.83
C PRO A 403 32.56 26.21 -6.77
N CYS A 404 32.66 25.17 -5.93
CA CYS A 404 31.64 24.14 -5.84
C CYS A 404 30.30 24.69 -5.30
N VAL A 405 29.24 24.63 -6.10
CA VAL A 405 27.89 25.00 -5.64
C VAL A 405 27.22 23.78 -4.99
N LEU A 406 26.78 23.89 -3.72
CA LEU A 406 26.12 22.81 -2.96
C LEU A 406 25.03 22.08 -3.76
N LYS A 407 24.25 22.82 -4.56
CA LYS A 407 23.19 22.28 -5.41
C LYS A 407 23.71 21.33 -6.50
N GLU A 408 24.85 21.65 -7.11
CA GLU A 408 25.48 20.84 -8.16
C GLU A 408 26.02 19.52 -7.59
N LEU A 409 26.62 19.58 -6.39
CA LEU A 409 27.07 18.40 -5.66
C LEU A 409 25.88 17.51 -5.25
N GLN A 410 24.77 18.11 -4.79
CA GLN A 410 23.52 17.39 -4.50
C GLN A 410 22.94 16.70 -5.74
N ASP A 411 22.82 17.43 -6.85
CA ASP A 411 22.27 16.88 -8.09
C ASP A 411 23.12 15.72 -8.63
N THR A 412 24.45 15.81 -8.47
CA THR A 412 25.39 14.74 -8.87
C THR A 412 25.26 13.51 -7.97
N LEU A 413 25.18 13.69 -6.65
CA LEU A 413 24.96 12.60 -5.70
C LEU A 413 23.59 11.92 -5.91
N ILE A 414 22.53 12.68 -6.21
CA ILE A 414 21.20 12.15 -6.52
C ILE A 414 21.23 11.34 -7.82
N LYS A 415 21.94 11.82 -8.85
CA LYS A 415 22.12 11.08 -10.11
C LYS A 415 22.85 9.76 -9.88
N LEU A 416 23.92 9.77 -9.08
CA LEU A 416 24.67 8.57 -8.71
C LEU A 416 23.80 7.58 -7.93
N ALA A 417 23.06 8.05 -6.92
CA ALA A 417 22.11 7.24 -6.16
C ALA A 417 21.06 6.58 -7.07
N ARG A 418 20.50 7.34 -8.02
CA ARG A 418 19.54 6.79 -8.99
C ARG A 418 20.18 5.75 -9.92
N SER A 419 21.37 6.02 -10.47
CA SER A 419 22.05 5.03 -11.34
C SER A 419 22.38 3.72 -10.61
N HIS A 420 22.75 3.81 -9.33
CA HIS A 420 23.09 2.66 -8.51
C HIS A 420 21.87 1.85 -8.07
N ILE A 421 20.72 2.50 -7.88
CA ILE A 421 19.45 1.86 -7.50
C ILE A 421 18.77 1.21 -8.71
N TYR A 422 18.86 1.81 -9.91
CA TYR A 422 18.11 1.37 -11.10
C TYR A 422 18.97 0.69 -12.18
N GLY A 423 20.25 0.39 -11.91
CA GLY A 423 21.12 -0.42 -12.80
C GLY A 423 21.50 0.23 -14.14
N ASN A 424 21.17 1.51 -14.36
CA ASN A 424 21.52 2.23 -15.58
C ASN A 424 22.76 3.09 -15.36
N ALA A 425 23.85 2.76 -16.07
CA ALA A 425 25.03 3.62 -16.10
C ALA A 425 24.66 5.03 -16.59
N PRO A 426 25.09 6.10 -15.91
CA PRO A 426 24.83 7.45 -16.39
C PRO A 426 25.62 7.68 -17.68
N LEU A 427 24.90 8.05 -18.74
CA LEU A 427 25.48 8.55 -19.98
C LEU A 427 26.29 9.82 -19.68
N ASN A 428 27.61 9.71 -19.67
CA ASN A 428 28.48 10.86 -19.86
C ASN A 428 28.57 11.13 -21.37
N SER A 429 27.76 12.06 -21.84
CA SER A 429 28.06 12.85 -23.03
C SER A 429 27.50 14.25 -22.81
N ASP A 430 28.33 15.13 -22.28
CA ASP A 430 28.54 16.49 -22.80
C ASP A 430 29.25 17.35 -21.75
N LYS A 431 30.57 17.50 -21.96
CA LYS A 431 31.38 18.73 -21.82
C LYS A 431 32.86 18.35 -21.80
N VAL A 432 33.53 18.61 -22.92
CA VAL A 432 34.99 18.77 -23.03
C VAL A 432 35.31 20.24 -22.77
#